data_AF-A0A494VXV9-F1
#
_entry.id   AF-A0A494VXV9-F1
#
_cell.length_a   1.000
_cell.length_b   1.000
_cell.length_c   1.000
_cell.angle_alpha   90.00
_cell.angle_beta   90.00
_cell.angle_gamma   90.00
#
_symmetry.space_group_name_H-M   'P 1'
#
loop_
_entity.id
_entity.type
_entity.pdbx_description
1 polymer ?
#
loop_
_entity_poly.entity_id
_entity_poly.type
_entity_poly.pdbx_seq_one_letter_code
_entity_poly.pdbx_strand_id
1 'polypeptide(L)'
;MITEETPKHSFLIWLKESATFKLIFIGILVLLLLIPSSLIHELITERSQRQEEVIREVSDSWSAKQVIKGPVLVIPYKKQFKLTDTTTRTTSGNIYVLPESLNIKAGLTTQILHRGIFDVAVYNTHIKVNGGFGHLNFENLGITPDQLLLNQARLEFGVGDLKGLKSDPVIKTTAGEKLSVNPDFDSELLFTNGLQAKLNLSTGLPDQLPFAYDLDLKGSEDLYFLQLGKSTTVEAEGNWANPSFEGSNLPDERKVDSSGFKAGWHLLNYNRQLPQQWIGDGSKHSNKLESNSFGVKLRLPVDQYQKTMRTSKYAVLIILLTFISLFLTEVIRKQAIHVFNYILIGTAMVIYYTLLLSFSEQVGYNAAYLIASISTIALISVFISSLLKNGKAALLFAFILTVFYTFIFVIIQLEDLALMVGSIALFMIIAILMYFSRKINWDKQ
;
A
#
# COMPACT_ATOMS: atom_id res chain seq x y z
N MET A 1 1.00 56.12 61.17
CA MET A 1 -0.02 55.68 60.18
C MET A 1 0.66 55.73 58.82
N ILE A 2 1.13 54.59 58.29
CA ILE A 2 0.49 53.78 57.21
C ILE A 2 0.26 54.67 55.97
N THR A 3 0.87 54.49 54.81
CA THR A 3 1.03 53.29 53.96
C THR A 3 2.20 53.47 52.98
N GLU A 4 3.17 52.55 52.96
CA GLU A 4 3.96 52.24 51.75
C GLU A 4 3.08 51.40 50.82
N GLU A 5 2.72 51.92 49.65
CA GLU A 5 2.12 51.12 48.58
C GLU A 5 3.21 50.37 47.79
N THR A 6 3.12 49.05 47.82
CA THR A 6 4.00 48.09 47.14
C THR A 6 3.98 48.16 45.60
N PRO A 7 5.10 47.89 44.89
CA PRO A 7 5.19 47.98 43.43
C PRO A 7 4.74 46.68 42.74
N LYS A 8 3.55 46.15 43.07
CA LYS A 8 3.05 44.92 42.40
C LYS A 8 2.50 45.17 40.98
N HIS A 9 2.12 46.40 40.64
CA HIS A 9 1.64 46.74 39.30
C HIS A 9 2.77 46.88 38.26
N SER A 10 4.00 47.21 38.67
CA SER A 10 5.13 47.44 37.76
C SER A 10 5.67 46.14 37.14
N PHE A 11 5.66 45.03 37.89
CA PHE A 11 6.21 43.76 37.42
C PHE A 11 5.37 43.11 36.32
N LEU A 12 4.03 43.16 36.43
CA LEU A 12 3.11 42.63 35.42
C LEU A 12 3.10 43.45 34.12
N ILE A 13 3.38 44.75 34.20
CA ILE A 13 3.49 45.64 33.04
C ILE A 13 4.85 45.44 32.35
N TRP A 14 5.94 45.35 33.13
CA TRP A 14 7.28 45.02 32.63
C TRP A 14 7.35 43.62 31.98
N LEU A 15 6.67 42.62 32.56
CA LEU A 15 6.51 41.29 31.95
C LEU A 15 5.74 41.33 30.63
N LYS A 16 4.70 42.17 30.49
CA LYS A 16 3.90 42.27 29.26
C LYS A 16 4.66 42.94 28.10
N GLU A 17 5.64 43.79 28.38
CA GLU A 17 6.42 44.51 27.35
C GLU A 17 7.73 43.80 26.98
N SER A 18 8.22 42.86 27.80
CA SER A 18 9.48 42.15 27.54
C SER A 18 9.37 41.15 26.36
N ALA A 19 10.33 41.24 25.44
CA ALA A 19 10.50 40.31 24.32
C ALA A 19 10.54 38.82 24.74
N THR A 20 11.11 38.53 25.92
CA THR A 20 11.21 37.18 26.48
C THR A 20 9.84 36.58 26.81
N PHE A 21 8.93 37.37 27.38
CA PHE A 21 7.58 36.91 27.69
C PHE A 21 6.80 36.57 26.43
N LYS A 22 6.94 37.38 25.37
CA LYS A 22 6.32 37.09 24.07
C LYS A 22 6.84 35.79 23.46
N LEU A 23 8.14 35.52 23.54
CA LEU A 23 8.71 34.26 23.06
C LEU A 23 8.18 33.04 23.83
N ILE A 24 8.07 33.14 25.16
CA ILE A 24 7.46 32.08 25.98
C ILE A 24 5.99 31.90 25.59
N PHE A 25 5.24 32.99 25.43
CA PHE A 25 3.84 32.95 24.99
C PHE A 25 3.69 32.28 23.61
N ILE A 26 4.53 32.64 22.63
CA ILE A 26 4.56 31.99 21.33
C ILE A 26 4.85 30.50 21.47
N GLY A 27 5.82 30.12 22.31
CA GLY A 27 6.12 28.71 22.60
C GLY A 27 4.92 27.95 23.15
N ILE A 28 4.21 28.52 24.14
CA ILE A 28 2.97 27.94 24.68
C ILE A 28 1.89 27.86 23.61
N LEU A 29 1.74 28.89 22.77
CA LEU A 29 0.76 28.90 21.70
C LEU A 29 1.05 27.84 20.63
N VAL A 30 2.32 27.65 20.25
CA VAL A 30 2.72 26.55 19.35
C VAL A 30 2.32 25.22 19.96
N LEU A 31 2.64 24.98 21.23
CA LEU A 31 2.25 23.75 21.93
C LEU A 31 0.73 23.56 21.97
N LEU A 32 -0.04 24.63 22.21
CA LEU A 32 -1.50 24.60 22.19
C LEU A 32 -2.02 24.23 20.80
N LEU A 33 -1.44 24.77 19.73
CA LEU A 33 -1.82 24.46 18.34
C LEU A 33 -1.43 23.05 17.90
N LEU A 34 -0.56 22.34 18.64
CA LEU A 34 -0.32 20.92 18.39
C LEU A 34 -1.55 20.06 18.69
N ILE A 35 -2.42 20.49 19.61
CA ILE A 35 -3.65 19.76 19.94
C ILE A 35 -4.55 19.64 18.71
N PRO A 36 -5.03 20.74 18.08
CA PRO A 36 -5.85 20.62 16.89
C PRO A 36 -5.09 20.06 15.68
N SER A 37 -3.76 20.23 15.61
CA SER A 37 -2.95 19.55 14.59
C SER A 37 -3.01 18.02 14.74
N SER A 38 -3.00 17.50 15.96
CA SER A 38 -3.15 16.06 16.23
C SER A 38 -4.52 15.54 15.81
N LEU A 39 -5.58 16.30 16.10
CA LEU A 39 -6.94 15.96 15.66
C LEU A 39 -7.04 15.86 14.12
N ILE A 40 -6.29 16.68 13.40
CA ILE A 40 -6.21 16.58 11.93
C ILE A 40 -5.44 15.33 11.49
N HIS A 41 -4.37 14.94 12.20
CA HIS A 41 -3.70 13.67 11.91
C HIS A 41 -4.65 12.48 12.10
N GLU A 42 -5.44 12.49 13.16
CA GLU A 42 -6.49 11.50 13.40
C GLU A 42 -7.52 11.48 12.27
N LEU A 43 -8.02 12.66 11.86
CA LEU A 43 -8.97 12.77 10.74
C LEU A 43 -8.39 12.22 9.42
N ILE A 44 -7.13 12.53 9.10
CA ILE A 44 -6.47 12.00 7.89
C ILE A 44 -6.34 10.47 8.00
N THR A 45 -6.02 9.96 9.18
CA THR A 45 -5.89 8.51 9.44
C THR A 45 -7.23 7.80 9.31
N GLU A 46 -8.30 8.36 9.88
CA GLU A 46 -9.68 7.86 9.75
C GLU A 46 -10.10 7.80 8.28
N ARG A 47 -9.80 8.85 7.51
CA ARG A 47 -10.10 8.88 6.07
C ARG A 47 -9.31 7.84 5.27
N SER A 48 -8.03 7.66 5.58
CA SER A 48 -7.20 6.61 4.97
C SER A 48 -7.71 5.20 5.31
N GLN A 49 -8.10 4.96 6.57
CA GLN A 49 -8.71 3.70 6.99
C GLN A 49 -10.05 3.45 6.28
N ARG A 50 -10.89 4.48 6.14
CA ARG A 50 -12.15 4.39 5.40
C ARG A 50 -11.92 4.04 3.93
N GLN A 51 -10.84 4.50 3.32
CA GLN A 51 -10.46 4.09 1.97
C GLN A 51 -10.18 2.59 1.91
N GLU A 52 -9.39 2.04 2.84
CA GLU A 52 -9.11 0.61 2.90
C GLU A 52 -10.37 -0.24 3.14
N GLU A 53 -11.31 0.25 3.95
CA GLU A 53 -12.62 -0.39 4.14
C GLU A 53 -13.42 -0.41 2.84
N VAL A 54 -13.47 0.71 2.11
CA VAL A 54 -14.18 0.80 0.84
C VAL A 54 -13.54 -0.07 -0.23
N ILE A 55 -12.21 -0.16 -0.28
CA ILE A 55 -11.48 -1.10 -1.13
C ILE A 55 -11.93 -2.53 -0.82
N ARG A 56 -12.04 -2.90 0.46
CA ARG A 56 -12.55 -4.21 0.88
C ARG A 56 -14.01 -4.43 0.49
N GLU A 57 -14.91 -3.47 0.77
CA GLU A 57 -16.34 -3.55 0.40
C GLU A 57 -16.54 -3.77 -1.11
N VAL A 58 -15.78 -3.04 -1.94
CA VAL A 58 -15.83 -3.16 -3.40
C VAL A 58 -15.22 -4.49 -3.85
N SER A 59 -14.09 -4.92 -3.26
CA SER A 59 -13.47 -6.21 -3.55
C SER A 59 -14.39 -7.39 -3.21
N ASP A 60 -15.09 -7.30 -2.08
CA ASP A 60 -16.05 -8.31 -1.64
C ASP A 60 -17.27 -8.38 -2.56
N SER A 61 -17.67 -7.25 -3.17
CA SER A 61 -18.77 -7.20 -4.13
C SER A 61 -18.33 -7.61 -5.55
N TRP A 62 -17.12 -7.25 -5.95
CA TRP A 62 -16.56 -7.50 -7.28
C TRP A 62 -15.94 -8.90 -7.36
N SER A 63 -14.73 -9.01 -6.84
CA SER A 63 -13.96 -10.22 -6.51
C SER A 63 -12.68 -9.75 -5.85
N ALA A 64 -12.25 -10.47 -4.82
CA ALA A 64 -11.05 -10.14 -4.09
C ALA A 64 -9.78 -10.36 -4.93
N LYS A 65 -8.63 -10.20 -4.27
CA LYS A 65 -7.29 -10.46 -4.80
C LYS A 65 -7.22 -11.86 -5.39
N GLN A 66 -6.64 -12.00 -6.57
CA GLN A 66 -6.50 -13.31 -7.23
C GLN A 66 -5.09 -13.84 -7.08
N VAL A 67 -5.00 -15.11 -6.71
CA VAL A 67 -3.76 -15.88 -6.69
C VAL A 67 -3.97 -17.13 -7.52
N ILE A 68 -3.24 -17.28 -8.61
CA ILE A 68 -3.33 -18.45 -9.49
C ILE A 68 -2.45 -19.56 -8.92
N LYS A 69 -3.11 -20.66 -8.54
CA LYS A 69 -2.51 -21.82 -7.89
C LYS A 69 -2.66 -23.01 -8.83
N GLY A 70 -1.59 -23.76 -9.08
CA GLY A 70 -1.68 -25.04 -9.77
C GLY A 70 -1.39 -25.01 -11.28
N PRO A 71 -1.61 -26.16 -11.95
CA PRO A 71 -2.24 -27.36 -11.40
C PRO A 71 -1.27 -28.26 -10.62
N VAL A 72 -1.83 -29.11 -9.75
CA VAL A 72 -1.17 -30.17 -9.00
C VAL A 72 -1.91 -31.47 -9.30
N LEU A 73 -1.16 -32.53 -9.62
CA LEU A 73 -1.73 -33.85 -9.83
C LEU A 73 -1.85 -34.56 -8.49
N VAL A 74 -3.04 -35.03 -8.16
CA VAL A 74 -3.32 -35.76 -6.93
C VAL A 74 -3.73 -37.18 -7.27
N ILE A 75 -2.99 -38.14 -6.72
CA ILE A 75 -3.22 -39.58 -6.92
C ILE A 75 -3.47 -40.23 -5.56
N PRO A 76 -4.69 -40.71 -5.28
CA PRO A 76 -4.97 -41.45 -4.06
C PRO A 76 -4.27 -42.81 -4.08
N TYR A 77 -3.83 -43.28 -2.91
CA TYR A 77 -3.25 -44.61 -2.74
C TYR A 77 -3.79 -45.30 -1.49
N LYS A 78 -3.73 -46.64 -1.48
CA LYS A 78 -4.06 -47.48 -0.33
C LYS A 78 -2.83 -48.28 0.08
N LYS A 79 -2.42 -48.12 1.34
CA LYS A 79 -1.29 -48.86 1.91
C LYS A 79 -1.77 -49.77 3.03
N GLN A 80 -1.42 -51.05 2.93
CA GLN A 80 -1.73 -52.04 3.96
C GLN A 80 -0.54 -52.17 4.90
N PHE A 81 -0.80 -52.04 6.20
CA PHE A 81 0.16 -52.31 7.26
C PHE A 81 -0.27 -53.58 8.02
N LYS A 82 0.66 -54.53 8.20
CA LYS A 82 0.47 -55.61 9.16
C LYS A 82 0.71 -55.07 10.56
N LEU A 83 -0.31 -55.06 11.42
CA LEU A 83 -0.18 -54.72 12.85
C LEU A 83 0.17 -55.93 13.70
N THR A 84 -0.21 -57.13 13.24
CA THR A 84 0.05 -58.44 13.87
C THR A 84 -0.03 -59.50 12.75
N ASP A 85 0.40 -60.74 13.00
CA ASP A 85 0.38 -61.84 12.00
C ASP A 85 -1.00 -62.09 11.36
N THR A 86 -2.09 -61.70 12.03
CA THR A 86 -3.48 -61.91 11.57
C THR A 86 -4.27 -60.64 11.25
N THR A 87 -3.74 -59.45 11.55
CA THR A 87 -4.49 -58.18 11.41
C THR A 87 -3.76 -57.21 10.50
N THR A 88 -4.38 -56.91 9.36
CA THR A 88 -3.96 -55.87 8.42
C THR A 88 -4.83 -54.62 8.60
N ARG A 89 -4.22 -53.43 8.64
CA ARG A 89 -4.92 -52.14 8.60
C ARG A 89 -4.59 -51.46 7.30
N THR A 90 -5.63 -51.09 6.57
CA THR A 90 -5.50 -50.28 5.36
C THR A 90 -5.58 -48.82 5.75
N THR A 91 -4.57 -48.04 5.37
CA THR A 91 -4.66 -46.57 5.37
C THR A 91 -4.80 -46.10 3.93
N SER A 92 -5.48 -44.96 3.75
CA SER A 92 -5.53 -44.27 2.47
C SER A 92 -4.84 -42.92 2.62
N GLY A 93 -4.27 -42.41 1.54
CA GLY A 93 -3.67 -41.08 1.51
C GLY A 93 -3.57 -40.56 0.08
N ASN A 94 -3.13 -39.32 -0.06
CA ASN A 94 -2.92 -38.67 -1.35
C ASN A 94 -1.43 -38.50 -1.63
N ILE A 95 -1.03 -38.74 -2.88
CA ILE A 95 0.25 -38.29 -3.43
C ILE A 95 -0.03 -37.00 -4.19
N TYR A 96 0.73 -35.96 -3.90
CA TYR A 96 0.70 -34.70 -4.63
C TYR A 96 1.95 -34.60 -5.50
N VAL A 97 1.75 -34.25 -6.77
CA VAL A 97 2.82 -34.13 -7.76
C VAL A 97 2.74 -32.76 -8.41
N LEU A 98 3.84 -32.03 -8.36
CA LEU A 98 3.98 -30.74 -9.00
C LEU A 98 4.37 -30.89 -10.48
N PRO A 99 4.02 -29.92 -11.34
CA PRO A 99 4.36 -29.98 -12.76
C PRO A 99 5.87 -29.82 -13.00
N GLU A 100 6.36 -30.38 -14.10
CA GLU A 100 7.75 -30.17 -14.54
C GLU A 100 7.89 -28.81 -15.23
N SER A 101 6.93 -28.47 -16.10
CA SER A 101 6.84 -27.15 -16.72
C SER A 101 5.48 -26.52 -16.42
N LEU A 102 5.49 -25.22 -16.12
CA LEU A 102 4.28 -24.41 -15.90
C LEU A 102 4.45 -23.06 -16.60
N ASN A 103 3.65 -22.82 -17.63
CA ASN A 103 3.65 -21.57 -18.37
C ASN A 103 2.30 -20.86 -18.17
N ILE A 104 2.36 -19.59 -17.78
CA ILE A 104 1.19 -18.76 -17.51
C ILE A 104 1.29 -17.48 -18.33
N LYS A 105 0.25 -17.14 -19.09
CA LYS A 105 0.11 -15.85 -19.75
C LYS A 105 -1.14 -15.15 -19.25
N ALA A 106 -1.01 -13.95 -18.70
CA ALA A 106 -2.10 -13.18 -18.13
C ALA A 106 -2.21 -11.80 -18.79
N GLY A 107 -3.38 -11.49 -19.36
CA GLY A 107 -3.69 -10.16 -19.91
C GLY A 107 -4.73 -9.44 -19.06
N LEU A 108 -4.32 -8.39 -18.35
CA LEU A 108 -5.16 -7.62 -17.44
C LEU A 108 -5.77 -6.41 -18.15
N THR A 109 -7.10 -6.32 -18.10
CA THR A 109 -7.85 -5.12 -18.46
C THR A 109 -8.36 -4.48 -17.16
N THR A 110 -7.69 -3.42 -16.75
CA THR A 110 -7.96 -2.67 -15.52
C THR A 110 -8.98 -1.56 -15.75
N GLN A 111 -9.75 -1.27 -14.70
CA GLN A 111 -10.71 -0.17 -14.61
C GLN A 111 -10.79 0.32 -13.16
N ILE A 112 -11.24 1.57 -12.98
CA ILE A 112 -11.45 2.14 -11.66
C ILE A 112 -12.95 2.08 -11.35
N LEU A 113 -13.30 1.50 -10.20
CA LEU A 113 -14.65 1.61 -9.64
C LEU A 113 -14.67 2.68 -8.56
N HIS A 114 -15.79 3.39 -8.48
CA HIS A 114 -16.00 4.47 -7.51
C HIS A 114 -17.01 4.05 -6.45
N ARG A 115 -16.70 4.35 -5.19
CA ARG A 115 -17.63 4.19 -4.07
C ARG A 115 -17.52 5.42 -3.17
N GLY A 116 -18.49 6.33 -3.31
CA GLY A 116 -18.40 7.66 -2.70
C GLY A 116 -17.28 8.46 -3.37
N ILE A 117 -16.31 8.91 -2.55
CA ILE A 117 -15.12 9.66 -3.00
C ILE A 117 -13.88 8.78 -3.20
N PHE A 118 -14.02 7.46 -3.00
CA PHE A 118 -12.89 6.53 -3.05
C PHE A 118 -12.87 5.76 -4.36
N ASP A 119 -11.66 5.63 -4.88
CA ASP A 119 -11.34 4.85 -6.07
C ASP A 119 -10.83 3.47 -5.68
N VAL A 120 -11.21 2.45 -6.45
CA VAL A 120 -10.73 1.07 -6.29
C VAL A 120 -10.34 0.52 -7.65
N ALA A 121 -9.07 0.14 -7.79
CA ALA A 121 -8.58 -0.51 -9.01
C ALA A 121 -9.05 -1.96 -9.06
N VAL A 122 -9.81 -2.30 -10.10
CA VAL A 122 -10.26 -3.66 -10.38
C VAL A 122 -9.86 -4.07 -11.79
N TYR A 123 -9.88 -5.36 -12.07
CA TYR A 123 -9.52 -5.86 -13.38
C TYR A 123 -10.37 -7.06 -13.81
N ASN A 124 -10.42 -7.23 -15.13
CA ASN A 124 -10.75 -8.49 -15.77
C ASN A 124 -9.46 -9.04 -16.37
N THR A 125 -9.27 -10.36 -16.35
CA THR A 125 -8.08 -11.01 -16.89
C THR A 125 -8.44 -12.32 -17.56
N HIS A 126 -7.81 -12.57 -18.70
CA HIS A 126 -7.83 -13.87 -19.34
C HIS A 126 -6.46 -14.52 -19.16
N ILE A 127 -6.43 -15.65 -18.45
CA ILE A 127 -5.20 -16.34 -18.08
C ILE A 127 -5.14 -17.65 -18.84
N LYS A 128 -4.07 -17.85 -19.61
CA LYS A 128 -3.78 -19.11 -20.30
C LYS A 128 -2.74 -19.86 -19.50
N VAL A 129 -3.06 -21.06 -19.08
CA VAL A 129 -2.14 -21.94 -18.34
C VAL A 129 -1.87 -23.19 -19.16
N ASN A 130 -0.60 -23.54 -19.35
CA ASN A 130 -0.21 -24.79 -19.97
C ASN A 130 1.08 -25.34 -19.36
N GLY A 131 1.35 -26.62 -19.59
CA GLY A 131 2.55 -27.27 -19.10
C GLY A 131 2.41 -28.78 -19.14
N GLY A 132 3.20 -29.45 -18.32
CA GLY A 132 3.10 -30.90 -18.17
C GLY A 132 3.77 -31.44 -16.93
N PHE A 133 3.24 -32.55 -16.46
CA PHE A 133 3.91 -33.42 -15.49
C PHE A 133 4.89 -34.31 -16.26
N GLY A 134 6.11 -34.43 -15.72
CA GLY A 134 7.12 -35.34 -16.22
C GLY A 134 6.83 -36.79 -15.83
N HIS A 135 7.86 -37.63 -15.94
CA HIS A 135 7.76 -39.04 -15.61
C HIS A 135 7.36 -39.26 -14.13
N LEU A 136 6.25 -39.95 -13.91
CA LEU A 136 5.67 -40.20 -12.60
C LEU A 136 6.30 -41.43 -11.94
N ASN A 137 7.18 -41.21 -10.96
CA ASN A 137 7.80 -42.29 -10.18
C ASN A 137 7.59 -42.09 -8.67
N PHE A 138 6.94 -43.07 -8.04
CA PHE A 138 6.57 -43.05 -6.62
C PHE A 138 7.37 -44.02 -5.73
N GLU A 139 8.40 -44.69 -6.27
CA GLU A 139 9.24 -45.64 -5.52
C GLU A 139 9.93 -44.96 -4.33
N ASN A 140 10.40 -43.72 -4.52
CA ASN A 140 11.03 -42.91 -3.48
C ASN A 140 10.06 -42.52 -2.34
N LEU A 141 8.75 -42.65 -2.56
CA LEU A 141 7.71 -42.45 -1.54
C LEU A 141 7.30 -43.76 -0.85
N GLY A 142 7.90 -44.88 -1.25
CA GLY A 142 7.59 -46.22 -0.74
C GLY A 142 6.17 -46.68 -1.08
N ILE A 143 5.67 -46.27 -2.26
CA ILE A 143 4.37 -46.64 -2.82
C ILE A 143 4.59 -47.46 -4.09
N THR A 144 4.00 -48.64 -4.15
CA THR A 144 4.08 -49.53 -5.32
C THR A 144 2.90 -49.29 -6.28
N PRO A 145 3.03 -49.58 -7.58
CA PRO A 145 1.98 -49.30 -8.57
C PRO A 145 0.61 -49.93 -8.26
N ASP A 146 0.59 -51.10 -7.62
CA ASP A 146 -0.62 -51.82 -7.19
C ASP A 146 -1.40 -51.11 -6.07
N GLN A 147 -0.74 -50.19 -5.35
CA GLN A 147 -1.35 -49.41 -4.28
C GLN A 147 -2.07 -48.15 -4.80
N LEU A 148 -1.86 -47.78 -6.06
CA LEU A 148 -2.38 -46.56 -6.65
C LEU A 148 -3.84 -46.72 -7.09
N LEU A 149 -4.67 -45.73 -6.77
CA LEU A 149 -6.04 -45.64 -7.25
C LEU A 149 -6.09 -44.72 -8.47
N LEU A 150 -5.53 -45.18 -9.58
CA LEU A 150 -5.38 -44.41 -10.82
C LEU A 150 -6.72 -43.94 -11.44
N ASN A 151 -7.81 -44.66 -11.17
CA ASN A 151 -9.16 -44.26 -11.57
C ASN A 151 -9.75 -43.11 -10.74
N GLN A 152 -9.10 -42.73 -9.64
CA GLN A 152 -9.49 -41.65 -8.74
C GLN A 152 -8.48 -40.49 -8.76
N ALA A 153 -7.55 -40.48 -9.71
CA ALA A 153 -6.65 -39.37 -9.89
C ALA A 153 -7.43 -38.10 -10.26
N ARG A 154 -6.87 -36.94 -9.91
CA ARG A 154 -7.49 -35.64 -10.17
C ARG A 154 -6.42 -34.56 -10.32
N LEU A 155 -6.77 -33.53 -11.07
CA LEU A 155 -5.99 -32.30 -11.15
C LEU A 155 -6.63 -31.27 -10.24
N GLU A 156 -5.86 -30.73 -9.30
CA GLU A 156 -6.27 -29.66 -8.40
C GLU A 156 -5.55 -28.36 -8.76
N PHE A 157 -6.29 -27.26 -8.80
CA PHE A 157 -5.76 -25.92 -8.99
C PHE A 157 -6.63 -24.96 -8.16
N GLY A 158 -6.27 -23.68 -8.12
CA GLY A 158 -6.98 -22.73 -7.27
C GLY A 158 -6.85 -21.31 -7.76
N VAL A 159 -7.78 -20.49 -7.30
CA VAL A 159 -7.80 -19.04 -7.51
C VAL A 159 -7.90 -18.35 -6.15
N GLY A 160 -7.72 -17.03 -6.10
CA GLY A 160 -7.80 -16.29 -4.83
C GLY A 160 -9.23 -16.23 -4.31
N ASP A 161 -10.18 -15.98 -5.20
CA ASP A 161 -11.61 -15.88 -4.90
C ASP A 161 -12.43 -16.49 -6.06
N LEU A 162 -13.18 -17.56 -5.77
CA LEU A 162 -14.03 -18.26 -6.75
C LEU A 162 -15.12 -17.36 -7.34
N LYS A 163 -15.57 -16.31 -6.64
CA LYS A 163 -16.53 -15.32 -7.15
C LYS A 163 -15.98 -14.56 -8.37
N GLY A 164 -14.65 -14.54 -8.52
CA GLY A 164 -13.98 -13.94 -9.65
C GLY A 164 -14.10 -14.74 -10.95
N LEU A 165 -14.45 -16.01 -10.88
CA LEU A 165 -14.55 -16.88 -12.05
C LEU A 165 -15.78 -16.52 -12.89
N LYS A 166 -15.56 -16.14 -14.16
CA LYS A 166 -16.62 -15.71 -15.07
C LYS A 166 -17.16 -16.82 -15.96
N SER A 167 -16.44 -17.92 -16.08
CA SER A 167 -16.81 -19.08 -16.90
C SER A 167 -16.26 -20.36 -16.29
N ASP A 168 -16.95 -21.48 -16.50
CA ASP A 168 -16.47 -22.79 -16.06
C ASP A 168 -15.16 -23.16 -16.79
N PRO A 169 -14.05 -23.36 -16.07
CA PRO A 169 -12.80 -23.74 -16.69
C PRO A 169 -12.88 -25.18 -17.19
N VAL A 170 -12.22 -25.43 -18.32
CA VAL A 170 -12.15 -26.75 -18.94
C VAL A 170 -10.68 -27.09 -19.14
N ILE A 171 -10.24 -28.19 -18.53
CA ILE A 171 -8.88 -28.70 -18.76
C ILE A 171 -8.89 -29.55 -20.02
N LYS A 172 -7.96 -29.24 -20.92
CA LYS A 172 -7.68 -30.02 -22.12
C LYS A 172 -6.44 -30.87 -21.86
N THR A 173 -6.56 -32.18 -22.00
CA THR A 173 -5.44 -33.11 -22.00
C THR A 173 -5.02 -33.44 -23.43
N THR A 174 -3.83 -34.02 -23.64
CA THR A 174 -3.35 -34.43 -24.99
C THR A 174 -4.21 -35.48 -25.67
N ALA A 175 -5.03 -36.23 -24.93
CA ALA A 175 -5.99 -37.17 -25.50
C ALA A 175 -7.18 -36.46 -26.18
N GLY A 176 -7.24 -35.12 -26.15
CA GLY A 176 -8.39 -34.33 -26.61
C GLY A 176 -9.57 -34.40 -25.64
N GLU A 177 -9.41 -35.08 -24.50
CA GLU A 177 -10.41 -35.15 -23.46
C GLU A 177 -10.57 -33.78 -22.81
N LYS A 178 -11.84 -33.36 -22.66
CA LYS A 178 -12.23 -32.15 -21.96
C LYS A 178 -12.69 -32.56 -20.57
N LEU A 179 -11.92 -32.20 -19.56
CA LEU A 179 -12.26 -32.48 -18.18
C LEU A 179 -13.05 -31.31 -17.61
N SER A 180 -14.27 -31.61 -17.12
CA SER A 180 -15.08 -30.64 -16.40
C SER A 180 -14.48 -30.38 -15.03
N VAL A 181 -14.33 -29.11 -14.69
CA VAL A 181 -13.82 -28.66 -13.40
C VAL A 181 -14.98 -28.38 -12.46
N ASN A 182 -14.85 -28.81 -11.21
CA ASN A 182 -15.80 -28.48 -10.15
C ASN A 182 -15.05 -27.86 -8.95
N PRO A 183 -15.71 -27.01 -8.15
CA PRO A 183 -15.16 -26.57 -6.88
C PRO A 183 -14.78 -27.75 -5.98
N ASP A 184 -13.66 -27.63 -5.29
CA ASP A 184 -13.21 -28.63 -4.34
C ASP A 184 -13.73 -28.31 -2.94
N PHE A 185 -14.45 -29.26 -2.36
CA PHE A 185 -15.05 -29.19 -1.02
C PHE A 185 -14.59 -30.34 -0.13
N ASP A 186 -13.49 -31.02 -0.49
CA ASP A 186 -12.94 -32.09 0.33
C ASP A 186 -12.46 -31.57 1.70
N SER A 187 -12.33 -32.44 2.68
CA SER A 187 -11.88 -32.06 4.03
C SER A 187 -10.37 -31.80 4.10
N GLU A 188 -9.59 -32.36 3.18
CA GLU A 188 -8.13 -32.23 3.06
C GLU A 188 -7.73 -31.34 1.87
N LEU A 189 -8.21 -30.09 1.86
CA LEU A 189 -7.95 -29.14 0.77
C LEU A 189 -6.46 -28.79 0.64
N LEU A 190 -5.92 -28.97 -0.57
CA LEU A 190 -4.62 -28.41 -0.93
C LEU A 190 -4.66 -26.88 -1.05
N PHE A 191 -5.73 -26.37 -1.67
CA PHE A 191 -5.94 -24.95 -1.89
C PHE A 191 -7.27 -24.51 -1.26
N THR A 192 -7.23 -23.48 -0.43
CA THR A 192 -8.43 -22.69 -0.16
C THR A 192 -8.94 -22.13 -1.49
N ASN A 193 -10.25 -22.23 -1.74
CA ASN A 193 -10.86 -21.88 -3.03
C ASN A 193 -10.33 -22.75 -4.19
N GLY A 194 -10.13 -24.04 -3.89
CA GLY A 194 -9.68 -25.05 -4.84
C GLY A 194 -10.74 -25.43 -5.89
N LEU A 195 -10.23 -25.88 -7.03
CA LEU A 195 -10.95 -26.41 -8.17
C LEU A 195 -10.32 -27.75 -8.52
N GLN A 196 -11.14 -28.75 -8.82
CA GLN A 196 -10.68 -30.09 -9.16
C GLN A 196 -11.32 -30.62 -10.45
N ALA A 197 -10.55 -31.38 -11.22
CA ALA A 197 -11.03 -32.14 -12.36
C ALA A 197 -10.60 -33.60 -12.24
N LYS A 198 -11.56 -34.52 -12.33
CA LYS A 198 -11.28 -35.96 -12.31
C LYS A 198 -10.47 -36.35 -13.53
N LEU A 199 -9.44 -37.17 -13.33
CA LEU A 199 -8.57 -37.67 -14.38
C LEU A 199 -8.51 -39.19 -14.27
N ASN A 200 -8.93 -39.89 -15.31
CA ASN A 200 -8.92 -41.35 -15.31
C ASN A 200 -7.60 -41.88 -15.89
N LEU A 201 -6.72 -42.39 -15.02
CA LEU A 201 -5.42 -42.98 -15.39
C LEU A 201 -5.45 -44.52 -15.37
N SER A 202 -6.62 -45.15 -15.51
CA SER A 202 -6.77 -46.61 -15.41
C SER A 202 -5.98 -47.40 -16.46
N THR A 203 -5.59 -46.77 -17.57
CA THR A 203 -4.75 -47.38 -18.62
C THR A 203 -3.27 -47.43 -18.26
N GLY A 204 -2.87 -46.86 -17.11
CA GLY A 204 -1.49 -46.82 -16.63
C GLY A 204 -0.99 -45.37 -16.42
N LEU A 205 0.18 -45.25 -15.81
CA LEU A 205 0.86 -43.96 -15.67
C LEU A 205 1.52 -43.57 -17.00
N PRO A 206 1.14 -42.44 -17.62
CA PRO A 206 1.81 -41.97 -18.83
C PRO A 206 3.20 -41.43 -18.52
N ASP A 207 4.13 -41.51 -19.49
CA ASP A 207 5.47 -40.94 -19.36
C ASP A 207 5.46 -39.41 -19.24
N GLN A 208 4.50 -38.77 -19.89
CA GLN A 208 4.25 -37.34 -19.79
C GLN A 208 2.75 -37.09 -19.75
N LEU A 209 2.33 -36.15 -18.90
CA LEU A 209 0.95 -35.74 -18.77
C LEU A 209 0.85 -34.22 -18.97
N PRO A 210 0.66 -33.75 -20.21
CA PRO A 210 0.46 -32.34 -20.49
C PRO A 210 -0.96 -31.88 -20.14
N PHE A 211 -1.06 -30.60 -19.80
CA PHE A 211 -2.32 -29.94 -19.48
C PHE A 211 -2.37 -28.55 -20.12
N ALA A 212 -3.59 -28.12 -20.46
CA ALA A 212 -3.86 -26.74 -20.82
C ALA A 212 -5.26 -26.33 -20.37
N TYR A 213 -5.40 -25.14 -19.82
CA TYR A 213 -6.68 -24.55 -19.48
C TYR A 213 -6.63 -23.03 -19.53
N ASP A 214 -7.80 -22.43 -19.71
CA ASP A 214 -8.00 -20.99 -19.73
C ASP A 214 -8.86 -20.60 -18.52
N LEU A 215 -8.53 -19.47 -17.89
CA LEU A 215 -9.32 -18.86 -16.81
C LEU A 215 -9.75 -17.46 -17.24
N ASP A 216 -11.06 -17.21 -17.31
CA ASP A 216 -11.63 -15.86 -17.39
C ASP A 216 -12.00 -15.42 -15.97
N LEU A 217 -11.21 -14.48 -15.43
CA LEU A 217 -11.34 -14.04 -14.05
C LEU A 217 -11.58 -12.52 -13.97
N LYS A 218 -12.24 -12.10 -12.91
CA LYS A 218 -12.18 -10.74 -12.40
C LYS A 218 -11.52 -10.76 -11.02
N GLY A 219 -10.85 -9.66 -10.67
CA GLY A 219 -10.20 -9.48 -9.38
C GLY A 219 -10.01 -8.02 -9.05
N SER A 220 -9.48 -7.75 -7.86
CA SER A 220 -9.14 -6.41 -7.37
C SER A 220 -7.74 -6.39 -6.79
N GLU A 221 -7.11 -5.21 -6.84
CA GLU A 221 -5.77 -4.90 -6.29
C GLU A 221 -4.61 -5.74 -6.83
N ASP A 222 -4.59 -7.05 -6.58
CA ASP A 222 -3.43 -7.92 -6.74
C ASP A 222 -3.74 -9.09 -7.68
N LEU A 223 -2.80 -9.42 -8.56
CA LEU A 223 -2.76 -10.68 -9.31
C LEU A 223 -1.41 -11.35 -9.06
N TYR A 224 -1.44 -12.46 -8.31
CA TYR A 224 -0.28 -13.27 -8.00
C TYR A 224 -0.36 -14.68 -8.60
N PHE A 225 0.79 -15.33 -8.66
CA PHE A 225 1.00 -16.67 -9.19
C PHE A 225 1.82 -17.47 -8.18
N LEU A 226 1.48 -18.74 -7.97
CA LEU A 226 2.30 -19.64 -7.16
C LEU A 226 3.37 -20.34 -8.00
N GLN A 227 4.60 -20.35 -7.48
CA GLN A 227 5.71 -21.07 -8.10
C GLN A 227 5.62 -22.58 -7.83
N LEU A 228 4.89 -23.31 -8.68
CA LEU A 228 4.68 -24.76 -8.53
C LEU A 228 5.38 -25.63 -9.57
N GLY A 229 5.87 -25.08 -10.68
CA GLY A 229 6.60 -25.87 -11.68
C GLY A 229 8.05 -26.15 -11.28
N LYS A 230 8.66 -27.21 -11.84
CA LYS A 230 10.12 -27.37 -11.79
C LYS A 230 10.80 -26.21 -12.52
N SER A 231 10.19 -25.80 -13.64
CA SER A 231 10.35 -24.49 -14.27
C SER A 231 8.98 -23.80 -14.36
N THR A 232 8.90 -22.55 -13.94
CA THR A 232 7.69 -21.71 -14.02
C THR A 232 8.00 -20.45 -14.81
N THR A 233 7.32 -20.27 -15.94
CA THR A 233 7.43 -19.06 -16.77
C THR A 233 6.10 -18.31 -16.72
N VAL A 234 6.15 -17.03 -16.39
CA VAL A 234 4.96 -16.16 -16.34
C VAL A 234 5.17 -14.93 -17.18
N GLU A 235 4.21 -14.61 -18.03
CA GLU A 235 4.10 -13.34 -18.74
C GLU A 235 2.82 -12.64 -18.28
N ALA A 236 2.94 -11.43 -17.75
CA ALA A 236 1.79 -10.60 -17.38
C ALA A 236 1.88 -9.26 -18.10
N GLU A 237 0.76 -8.83 -18.69
CA GLU A 237 0.63 -7.51 -19.29
C GLU A 237 -0.71 -6.87 -18.92
N GLY A 238 -0.76 -5.54 -18.89
CA GLY A 238 -2.01 -4.84 -18.63
C GLY A 238 -1.93 -3.35 -18.89
N ASN A 239 -3.09 -2.70 -18.99
CA ASN A 239 -3.25 -1.27 -19.29
C ASN A 239 -3.08 -0.35 -18.06
N TRP A 240 -2.29 -0.75 -17.06
CA TRP A 240 -2.07 0.02 -15.84
C TRP A 240 -0.70 0.72 -15.84
N ALA A 241 -0.68 2.04 -15.69
CA ALA A 241 0.54 2.83 -15.84
C ALA A 241 1.51 2.76 -14.64
N ASN A 242 1.02 2.36 -13.44
CA ASN A 242 1.82 2.35 -12.22
C ASN A 242 1.72 0.99 -11.49
N PRO A 243 2.17 -0.12 -12.09
CA PRO A 243 2.21 -1.41 -11.40
C PRO A 243 3.28 -1.41 -10.30
N SER A 244 3.02 -2.16 -9.24
CA SER A 244 4.03 -2.56 -8.25
C SER A 244 4.29 -4.05 -8.41
N PHE A 245 5.55 -4.45 -8.59
CA PHE A 245 5.92 -5.86 -8.66
C PHE A 245 6.38 -6.32 -7.27
N GLU A 246 5.73 -7.34 -6.73
CA GLU A 246 5.88 -7.77 -5.34
C GLU A 246 5.89 -9.31 -5.22
N GLY A 247 6.25 -9.79 -4.03
CA GLY A 247 6.31 -11.22 -3.68
C GLY A 247 7.74 -11.76 -3.58
N SER A 248 7.86 -13.08 -3.70
CA SER A 248 9.11 -13.83 -3.55
C SER A 248 10.17 -13.50 -4.61
N ASN A 249 9.74 -13.13 -5.81
CA ASN A 249 10.63 -12.83 -6.93
C ASN A 249 10.11 -11.64 -7.77
N LEU A 250 11.01 -10.72 -8.10
CA LEU A 250 10.75 -9.65 -9.08
C LEU A 250 10.88 -10.19 -10.51
N PRO A 251 10.25 -9.55 -11.51
CA PRO A 251 10.36 -9.96 -12.90
C PRO A 251 11.79 -9.78 -13.43
N ASP A 252 12.24 -10.73 -14.24
CA ASP A 252 13.53 -10.69 -14.92
C ASP A 252 13.55 -9.57 -15.97
N GLU A 253 12.44 -9.41 -16.68
CA GLU A 253 12.21 -8.34 -17.66
C GLU A 253 10.94 -7.57 -17.34
N ARG A 254 11.00 -6.24 -17.35
CA ARG A 254 9.82 -5.38 -17.19
C ARG A 254 9.89 -4.13 -18.05
N LYS A 255 8.74 -3.75 -18.61
CA LYS A 255 8.52 -2.47 -19.29
C LYS A 255 7.26 -1.83 -18.72
N VAL A 256 7.38 -0.58 -18.29
CA VAL A 256 6.27 0.22 -17.75
C VAL A 256 6.26 1.56 -18.46
N ASP A 257 5.11 1.96 -18.97
CA ASP A 257 4.88 3.26 -19.59
C ASP A 257 3.47 3.77 -19.26
N SER A 258 3.10 4.95 -19.77
CA SER A 258 1.79 5.54 -19.50
C SER A 258 0.61 4.74 -20.06
N SER A 259 0.84 3.82 -20.99
CA SER A 259 -0.20 2.96 -21.57
C SER A 259 -0.41 1.66 -20.80
N GLY A 260 0.59 1.23 -20.03
CA GLY A 260 0.51 -0.03 -19.30
C GLY A 260 1.85 -0.62 -18.89
N PHE A 261 1.84 -1.94 -18.66
CA PHE A 261 3.01 -2.70 -18.29
C PHE A 261 3.09 -4.04 -19.01
N LYS A 262 4.31 -4.55 -19.13
CA LYS A 262 4.64 -5.94 -19.46
C LYS A 262 5.72 -6.43 -18.52
N ALA A 263 5.57 -7.64 -17.99
CA ALA A 263 6.52 -8.26 -17.09
C ALA A 263 6.66 -9.76 -17.36
N GLY A 264 7.89 -10.25 -17.30
CA GLY A 264 8.24 -11.66 -17.49
C GLY A 264 9.02 -12.20 -16.29
N TRP A 265 8.65 -13.41 -15.85
CA TRP A 265 9.35 -14.16 -14.81
C TRP A 265 9.73 -15.54 -15.34
N HIS A 266 10.94 -15.99 -15.03
CA HIS A 266 11.40 -17.35 -15.24
C HIS A 266 12.03 -17.92 -13.96
N LEU A 267 11.32 -18.84 -13.31
CA LEU A 267 11.68 -19.36 -12.00
C LEU A 267 11.98 -20.86 -12.05
N LEU A 268 13.06 -21.26 -11.40
CA LEU A 268 13.46 -22.66 -11.22
C LEU A 268 13.10 -23.15 -9.81
N ASN A 269 12.83 -24.45 -9.67
CA ASN A 269 12.46 -25.08 -8.40
C ASN A 269 13.44 -24.86 -7.23
N TYR A 270 14.69 -24.49 -7.48
CA TYR A 270 15.63 -24.17 -6.40
C TYR A 270 15.16 -22.99 -5.54
N ASN A 271 14.28 -22.14 -6.05
CA ASN A 271 13.77 -20.95 -5.35
C ASN A 271 12.55 -21.24 -4.46
N ARG A 272 12.02 -22.47 -4.43
CA ARG A 272 10.83 -22.82 -3.62
C ARG A 272 11.18 -23.79 -2.50
N GLN A 273 10.52 -23.64 -1.35
CA GLN A 273 10.66 -24.55 -0.21
C GLN A 273 9.68 -25.75 -0.27
N LEU A 274 9.48 -26.31 -1.47
CA LEU A 274 8.53 -27.39 -1.74
C LEU A 274 9.17 -28.54 -2.53
N PRO A 275 9.02 -29.80 -2.08
CA PRO A 275 9.45 -30.95 -2.84
C PRO A 275 8.64 -31.09 -4.14
N GLN A 276 9.19 -31.79 -5.15
CA GLN A 276 8.48 -32.04 -6.41
C GLN A 276 7.24 -32.94 -6.21
N GLN A 277 7.29 -33.81 -5.21
CA GLN A 277 6.19 -34.70 -4.84
C GLN A 277 6.20 -35.00 -3.34
N TRP A 278 5.04 -35.24 -2.75
CA TRP A 278 4.92 -35.64 -1.34
C TRP A 278 3.67 -36.48 -1.07
N ILE A 279 3.63 -37.12 0.10
CA ILE A 279 2.48 -37.84 0.65
C ILE A 279 1.95 -37.14 1.91
N GLY A 280 0.65 -37.28 2.17
CA GLY A 280 0.01 -36.85 3.42
C GLY A 280 -1.23 -36.00 3.17
N ASP A 281 -1.56 -35.16 4.14
CA ASP A 281 -2.63 -34.16 4.03
C ASP A 281 -2.17 -33.00 3.11
N GLY A 282 -3.05 -32.55 2.22
CA GLY A 282 -2.83 -31.42 1.32
C GLY A 282 -2.50 -30.12 2.07
N SER A 283 -2.99 -29.98 3.30
CA SER A 283 -2.76 -28.82 4.16
C SER A 283 -1.32 -28.72 4.70
N LYS A 284 -0.55 -29.82 4.68
CA LYS A 284 0.79 -29.93 5.30
C LYS A 284 1.78 -28.86 4.83
N HIS A 285 1.58 -28.34 3.62
CA HIS A 285 2.44 -27.32 3.01
C HIS A 285 1.72 -26.02 2.64
N SER A 286 0.47 -25.82 3.10
CA SER A 286 -0.34 -24.61 2.82
C SER A 286 0.39 -23.30 3.12
N ASN A 287 0.99 -23.17 4.31
CA ASN A 287 1.75 -21.98 4.69
C ASN A 287 2.98 -21.71 3.80
N LYS A 288 3.60 -22.78 3.29
CA LYS A 288 4.76 -22.68 2.38
C LYS A 288 4.35 -22.43 0.93
N LEU A 289 3.11 -22.78 0.56
CA LEU A 289 2.55 -22.49 -0.76
C LEU A 289 2.35 -20.98 -0.92
N GLU A 290 1.72 -20.33 0.05
CA GLU A 290 1.44 -18.88 0.00
C GLU A 290 2.72 -18.02 0.02
N SER A 291 3.80 -18.47 0.69
CA SER A 291 5.08 -17.75 0.72
C SER A 291 5.85 -17.74 -0.60
N ASN A 292 5.51 -18.64 -1.55
CA ASN A 292 6.15 -18.72 -2.88
C ASN A 292 5.27 -18.05 -3.96
N SER A 293 4.52 -17.03 -3.56
CA SER A 293 3.72 -16.20 -4.46
C SER A 293 4.54 -15.01 -5.00
N PHE A 294 4.24 -14.60 -6.22
CA PHE A 294 4.80 -13.42 -6.87
C PHE A 294 3.82 -12.85 -7.88
N GLY A 295 3.96 -11.57 -8.24
CA GLY A 295 3.23 -11.01 -9.37
C GLY A 295 3.11 -9.50 -9.31
N VAL A 296 1.92 -8.98 -9.61
CA VAL A 296 1.68 -7.56 -9.81
C VAL A 296 0.54 -7.04 -8.95
N LYS A 297 0.78 -5.88 -8.35
CA LYS A 297 -0.15 -5.09 -7.56
C LYS A 297 -0.49 -3.79 -8.27
N LEU A 298 -1.78 -3.53 -8.46
CA LEU A 298 -2.35 -2.35 -9.10
C LEU A 298 -2.51 -1.25 -8.05
N ARG A 299 -1.40 -0.62 -7.66
CA ARG A 299 -1.45 0.51 -6.72
C ARG A 299 -2.13 1.71 -7.39
N LEU A 300 -3.04 2.35 -6.67
CA LEU A 300 -3.50 3.69 -7.05
C LEU A 300 -2.29 4.65 -7.00
N PRO A 301 -2.16 5.56 -7.99
CA PRO A 301 -1.05 6.50 -8.04
C PRO A 301 -1.01 7.36 -6.77
N VAL A 302 0.07 7.18 -6.01
CA VAL A 302 0.43 7.79 -4.70
C VAL A 302 -0.75 8.28 -3.86
N ASP A 303 -1.06 7.53 -2.81
CA ASP A 303 -2.13 7.82 -1.87
C ASP A 303 -2.11 9.30 -1.41
N GLN A 304 -3.15 10.04 -1.81
CA GLN A 304 -3.38 11.42 -1.42
C GLN A 304 -3.37 11.61 0.10
N TYR A 305 -3.85 10.61 0.85
CA TYR A 305 -3.84 10.63 2.31
C TYR A 305 -2.41 10.53 2.85
N GLN A 306 -1.54 9.73 2.22
CA GLN A 306 -0.12 9.67 2.59
C GLN A 306 0.58 11.02 2.37
N LYS A 307 0.35 11.68 1.23
CA LYS A 307 0.92 13.02 0.95
C LYS A 307 0.36 14.08 1.90
N THR A 308 -0.93 14.06 2.17
CA THR A 308 -1.59 14.97 3.11
C THR A 308 -1.10 14.75 4.55
N MET A 309 -0.92 13.49 4.97
CA MET A 309 -0.32 13.13 6.27
C MET A 309 1.12 13.65 6.38
N ARG A 310 1.96 13.41 5.37
CA ARG A 310 3.33 13.97 5.34
C ARG A 310 3.31 15.49 5.43
N THR A 311 2.42 16.16 4.69
CA THR A 311 2.27 17.63 4.72
C THR A 311 1.88 18.12 6.12
N SER A 312 0.93 17.45 6.77
CA SER A 312 0.47 17.80 8.10
C SER A 312 1.52 17.54 9.19
N LYS A 313 2.41 16.56 9.02
CA LYS A 313 3.56 16.37 9.91
C LYS A 313 4.53 17.55 9.87
N TYR A 314 4.65 18.25 8.74
CA TYR A 314 5.43 19.48 8.63
C TYR A 314 4.71 20.73 9.18
N ALA A 315 3.50 20.58 9.73
CA ALA A 315 2.74 21.71 10.27
C ALA A 315 3.46 22.46 11.38
N VAL A 316 4.12 21.73 12.27
CA VAL A 316 4.89 22.31 13.38
C VAL A 316 5.96 23.27 12.87
N LEU A 317 6.67 22.87 11.80
CA LEU A 317 7.70 23.69 11.17
C LEU A 317 7.09 24.98 10.60
N ILE A 318 5.99 24.88 9.84
CA ILE A 318 5.33 26.05 9.23
C ILE A 318 4.82 27.02 10.31
N ILE A 319 4.16 26.50 11.35
CA ILE A 319 3.61 27.30 12.45
C ILE A 319 4.76 28.02 13.19
N LEU A 320 5.82 27.28 13.55
CA LEU A 320 6.97 27.83 14.26
C LEU A 320 7.64 28.94 13.46
N LEU A 321 7.95 28.70 12.18
CA LEU A 321 8.61 29.67 11.33
C LEU A 321 7.75 30.90 11.06
N THR A 322 6.44 30.72 10.93
CA THR A 322 5.51 31.84 10.76
C THR A 322 5.46 32.73 11.99
N PHE A 323 5.35 32.13 13.19
CA PHE A 323 5.34 32.90 14.43
C PHE A 323 6.68 33.58 14.72
N ILE A 324 7.81 32.91 14.44
CA ILE A 324 9.14 33.55 14.50
C ILE A 324 9.22 34.71 13.52
N SER A 325 8.72 34.55 12.29
CA SER A 325 8.70 35.61 11.29
C SER A 325 7.83 36.81 11.71
N LEU A 326 6.67 36.55 12.34
CA LEU A 326 5.79 37.58 12.94
C LEU A 326 6.50 38.33 14.04
N PHE A 327 7.10 37.60 14.97
CA PHE A 327 7.86 38.18 16.06
C PHE A 327 9.03 39.05 15.56
N LEU A 328 9.84 38.55 14.62
CA LEU A 328 10.94 39.31 14.04
C LEU A 328 10.45 40.56 13.31
N THR A 329 9.33 40.47 12.59
CA THR A 329 8.75 41.64 11.91
C THR A 329 8.23 42.68 12.91
N GLU A 330 7.61 42.25 13.99
CA GLU A 330 7.17 43.09 15.10
C GLU A 330 8.36 43.82 15.75
N VAL A 331 9.46 43.11 16.01
CA VAL A 331 10.69 43.69 16.59
C VAL A 331 11.33 44.71 15.63
N ILE A 332 11.45 44.36 14.34
CA ILE A 332 12.06 45.25 13.33
C ILE A 332 11.21 46.51 13.10
N ARG A 333 9.89 46.37 13.06
CA ARG A 333 8.96 47.48 12.76
C ARG A 333 8.51 48.26 13.99
N LYS A 334 8.81 47.79 15.20
CA LYS A 334 8.37 48.37 16.48
C LYS A 334 6.85 48.54 16.57
N GLN A 335 6.10 47.66 15.91
CA GLN A 335 4.63 47.63 15.93
C GLN A 335 4.18 46.40 16.69
N ALA A 336 3.66 46.60 17.90
CA ALA A 336 3.21 45.51 18.75
C ALA A 336 1.98 44.81 18.15
N ILE A 337 2.05 43.49 18.00
CA ILE A 337 0.93 42.67 17.55
C ILE A 337 0.22 42.11 18.78
N HIS A 338 -1.08 42.34 18.88
CA HIS A 338 -1.87 41.79 19.99
C HIS A 338 -1.88 40.26 19.97
N VAL A 339 -1.78 39.63 21.15
CA VAL A 339 -1.77 38.18 21.36
C VAL A 339 -2.89 37.45 20.63
N PHE A 340 -4.11 38.02 20.64
CA PHE A 340 -5.27 37.47 19.95
C PHE A 340 -5.03 37.23 18.45
N ASN A 341 -4.22 38.07 17.79
CA ASN A 341 -3.93 37.94 16.37
C ASN A 341 -2.99 36.76 16.09
N TYR A 342 -2.08 36.43 17.02
CA TYR A 342 -1.26 35.21 16.91
C TYR A 342 -2.13 33.95 16.96
N ILE A 343 -3.15 33.94 17.85
CA ILE A 343 -4.12 32.84 17.93
C ILE A 343 -4.86 32.70 16.59
N LEU A 344 -5.41 33.80 16.05
CA LEU A 344 -6.17 33.76 14.80
C LEU A 344 -5.34 33.27 13.62
N ILE A 345 -4.09 33.75 13.50
CA ILE A 345 -3.16 33.29 12.45
C ILE A 345 -2.83 31.80 12.65
N GLY A 346 -2.58 31.38 13.89
CA GLY A 346 -2.37 29.98 14.23
C GLY A 346 -3.56 29.09 13.83
N THR A 347 -4.78 29.52 14.12
CA THR A 347 -6.00 28.82 13.71
C THR A 347 -6.13 28.74 12.19
N ALA A 348 -5.85 29.83 11.46
CA ALA A 348 -5.85 29.81 9.99
C ALA A 348 -4.83 28.81 9.42
N MET A 349 -3.66 28.70 10.05
CA MET A 349 -2.63 27.72 9.68
C MET A 349 -3.04 26.27 9.96
N VAL A 350 -3.83 26.03 10.99
CA VAL A 350 -4.40 24.71 11.27
C VAL A 350 -5.50 24.36 10.26
N ILE A 351 -6.40 25.31 9.95
CA ILE A 351 -7.49 25.13 8.98
C ILE A 351 -6.97 24.79 7.58
N TYR A 352 -5.79 25.28 7.19
CA TYR A 352 -5.12 24.92 5.94
C TYR A 352 -5.08 23.39 5.71
N TYR A 353 -4.81 22.58 6.73
CA TYR A 353 -4.69 21.12 6.55
C TYR A 353 -6.05 20.44 6.38
N THR A 354 -7.11 20.96 7.01
CA THR A 354 -8.48 20.52 6.75
C THR A 354 -8.90 20.85 5.32
N LEU A 355 -8.54 22.05 4.84
CA LEU A 355 -8.80 22.49 3.48
C LEU A 355 -8.04 21.63 2.45
N LEU A 356 -6.76 21.36 2.72
CA LEU A 356 -5.92 20.48 1.92
C LEU A 356 -6.53 19.07 1.81
N LEU A 357 -6.92 18.48 2.94
CA LEU A 357 -7.56 17.15 2.96
C LEU A 357 -8.83 17.15 2.11
N SER A 358 -9.76 18.09 2.36
CA SER A 358 -11.05 18.14 1.67
C SER A 358 -10.92 18.37 0.16
N PHE A 359 -10.04 19.25 -0.29
CA PHE A 359 -9.82 19.43 -1.73
C PHE A 359 -9.04 18.26 -2.35
N SER A 360 -8.14 17.63 -1.61
CA SER A 360 -7.35 16.51 -2.15
C SER A 360 -8.24 15.35 -2.56
N GLU A 361 -9.34 15.13 -1.83
CA GLU A 361 -10.35 14.12 -2.14
C GLU A 361 -11.15 14.40 -3.43
N GLN A 362 -11.15 15.63 -3.94
CA GLN A 362 -11.96 16.03 -5.10
C GLN A 362 -11.13 16.24 -6.37
N VAL A 363 -9.96 16.87 -6.22
CA VAL A 363 -9.12 17.30 -7.37
C VAL A 363 -7.69 16.74 -7.33
N GLY A 364 -7.39 15.87 -6.36
CA GLY A 364 -6.07 15.31 -6.12
C GLY A 364 -5.14 16.24 -5.34
N TYR A 365 -4.08 15.66 -4.78
CA TYR A 365 -3.17 16.34 -3.85
C TYR A 365 -2.51 17.60 -4.42
N ASN A 366 -1.97 17.56 -5.65
CA ASN A 366 -1.20 18.68 -6.20
C ASN A 366 -2.06 19.94 -6.39
N ALA A 367 -3.27 19.80 -6.94
CA ALA A 367 -4.20 20.91 -7.12
C ALA A 367 -4.74 21.41 -5.78
N ALA A 368 -5.08 20.50 -4.86
CA ALA A 368 -5.53 20.83 -3.52
C ALA A 368 -4.48 21.62 -2.72
N TYR A 369 -3.21 21.23 -2.81
CA TYR A 369 -2.09 21.94 -2.19
C TYR A 369 -2.03 23.38 -2.67
N LEU A 370 -2.07 23.60 -3.99
CA LEU A 370 -2.02 24.94 -4.56
C LEU A 370 -3.20 25.81 -4.09
N ILE A 371 -4.43 25.27 -4.16
CA ILE A 371 -5.65 25.98 -3.75
C ILE A 371 -5.60 26.33 -2.26
N ALA A 372 -5.26 25.37 -1.41
CA ALA A 372 -5.17 25.57 0.03
C ALA A 372 -4.08 26.59 0.38
N SER A 373 -2.88 26.48 -0.22
CA SER A 373 -1.77 27.38 0.08
C SER A 373 -2.08 28.80 -0.36
N ILE A 374 -2.59 29.01 -1.58
CA ILE A 374 -2.97 30.35 -2.06
C ILE A 374 -4.06 30.96 -1.17
N SER A 375 -5.07 30.16 -0.79
CA SER A 375 -6.16 30.64 0.06
C SER A 375 -5.67 31.06 1.44
N THR A 376 -4.81 30.27 2.09
CA THR A 376 -4.25 30.60 3.41
C THR A 376 -3.27 31.76 3.35
N ILE A 377 -2.40 31.82 2.34
CA ILE A 377 -1.47 32.94 2.13
C ILE A 377 -2.27 34.23 1.93
N ALA A 378 -3.30 34.22 1.08
CA ALA A 378 -4.14 35.38 0.83
C ALA A 378 -4.87 35.83 2.11
N LEU A 379 -5.49 34.90 2.85
CA LEU A 379 -6.19 35.19 4.09
C LEU A 379 -5.28 35.87 5.12
N ILE A 380 -4.10 35.30 5.38
CA ILE A 380 -3.14 35.84 6.35
C ILE A 380 -2.59 37.18 5.87
N SER A 381 -2.27 37.31 4.58
CA SER A 381 -1.70 38.55 4.02
C SER A 381 -2.70 39.70 4.08
N VAL A 382 -3.96 39.47 3.73
CA VAL A 382 -5.05 40.46 3.84
C VAL A 382 -5.26 40.86 5.30
N PHE A 383 -5.28 39.88 6.21
CA PHE A 383 -5.41 40.12 7.65
C PHE A 383 -4.27 41.00 8.20
N ILE A 384 -3.02 40.68 7.87
CA ILE A 384 -1.84 41.47 8.27
C ILE A 384 -1.86 42.86 7.65
N SER A 385 -2.28 42.99 6.39
CA SER A 385 -2.39 44.29 5.71
C SER A 385 -3.36 45.22 6.44
N SER A 386 -4.53 44.68 6.81
CA SER A 386 -5.56 45.40 7.57
C SER A 386 -5.07 45.78 8.97
N LEU A 387 -4.44 44.83 9.67
CA LEU A 387 -3.95 45.02 11.04
C LEU A 387 -2.85 46.08 11.14
N LEU A 388 -1.83 46.01 10.27
CA LEU A 388 -0.67 46.89 10.31
C LEU A 388 -0.86 48.19 9.50
N LYS A 389 -1.99 48.32 8.78
CA LYS A 389 -2.28 49.40 7.83
C LYS A 389 -1.13 49.68 6.87
N ASN A 390 -0.38 48.65 6.50
CA ASN A 390 0.86 48.76 5.74
C ASN A 390 1.04 47.59 4.77
N GLY A 391 0.75 47.83 3.50
CA GLY A 391 0.85 46.82 2.44
C GLY A 391 2.25 46.21 2.28
N LYS A 392 3.32 46.94 2.65
CA LYS A 392 4.69 46.39 2.59
C LYS A 392 4.92 45.28 3.62
N ALA A 393 4.22 45.33 4.76
CA ALA A 393 4.31 44.27 5.77
C ALA A 393 3.60 43.01 5.29
N ALA A 394 2.40 43.18 4.73
CA ALA A 394 1.61 42.10 4.15
C ALA A 394 2.33 41.40 2.99
N LEU A 395 2.96 42.17 2.09
CA LEU A 395 3.72 41.61 0.97
C LEU A 395 4.93 40.80 1.45
N LEU A 396 5.66 41.30 2.45
CA LEU A 396 6.75 40.55 3.08
C LEU A 396 6.26 39.24 3.69
N PHE A 397 5.11 39.26 4.38
CA PHE A 397 4.49 38.06 4.94
C PHE A 397 4.05 37.05 3.88
N ALA A 398 3.39 37.53 2.83
CA ALA A 398 2.97 36.71 1.70
C ALA A 398 4.18 36.01 1.06
N PHE A 399 5.28 36.73 0.88
CA PHE A 399 6.53 36.20 0.33
C PHE A 399 7.10 35.09 1.22
N ILE A 400 7.22 35.33 2.53
CA ILE A 400 7.76 34.34 3.48
C ILE A 400 6.91 33.06 3.48
N LEU A 401 5.59 33.19 3.55
CA LEU A 401 4.69 32.03 3.51
C LEU A 401 4.78 31.28 2.17
N THR A 402 4.87 32.01 1.05
CA THR A 402 5.03 31.40 -0.28
C THR A 402 6.31 30.57 -0.33
N VAL A 403 7.42 31.08 0.21
CA VAL A 403 8.68 30.33 0.30
C VAL A 403 8.51 29.06 1.12
N PHE A 404 7.86 29.12 2.29
CA PHE A 404 7.64 27.95 3.15
C PHE A 404 6.73 26.90 2.50
N TYR A 405 5.59 27.29 1.93
CA TYR A 405 4.70 26.35 1.24
C TYR A 405 5.37 25.76 -0.01
N THR A 406 6.07 26.58 -0.81
CA THR A 406 6.81 26.05 -1.97
C THR A 406 7.88 25.04 -1.54
N PHE A 407 8.60 25.34 -0.46
CA PHE A 407 9.60 24.45 0.10
C PHE A 407 9.00 23.10 0.56
N ILE A 408 7.89 23.13 1.29
CA ILE A 408 7.20 21.90 1.71
C ILE A 408 6.70 21.12 0.50
N PHE A 409 6.13 21.78 -0.51
CA PHE A 409 5.70 21.12 -1.74
C PHE A 409 6.86 20.34 -2.40
N VAL A 410 8.04 20.96 -2.51
CA VAL A 410 9.24 20.31 -3.05
C VAL A 410 9.65 19.10 -2.21
N ILE A 411 9.66 19.21 -0.87
CA ILE A 411 10.00 18.06 0.00
C ILE A 411 9.02 16.90 -0.19
N ILE A 412 7.72 17.19 -0.31
CA ILE A 412 6.72 16.13 -0.46
C ILE A 412 6.86 15.41 -1.81
N GLN A 413 7.21 16.16 -2.86
CA GLN A 413 7.43 15.61 -4.19
C GLN A 413 8.72 14.76 -4.28
N LEU A 414 9.67 14.97 -3.37
CA LEU A 414 10.84 14.13 -3.22
C LEU A 414 10.50 12.96 -2.28
N GLU A 415 10.55 11.73 -2.78
CA GLU A 415 10.36 10.54 -1.94
C GLU A 415 11.66 10.21 -1.19
N ASP A 416 12.72 9.86 -1.92
CA ASP A 416 13.98 9.40 -1.31
C ASP A 416 14.86 10.52 -0.74
N LEU A 417 14.81 11.71 -1.33
CA LEU A 417 15.68 12.85 -0.94
C LEU A 417 15.03 13.80 0.09
N ALA A 418 13.85 13.46 0.61
CA ALA A 418 13.10 14.32 1.53
C ALA A 418 13.90 14.71 2.78
N LEU A 419 14.58 13.75 3.41
CA LEU A 419 15.37 13.99 4.62
C LEU A 419 16.57 14.91 4.35
N MET A 420 17.27 14.67 3.23
CA MET A 420 18.43 15.46 2.83
C MET A 420 18.03 16.91 2.55
N VAL A 421 17.04 17.13 1.68
CA VAL A 421 16.58 18.49 1.34
C VAL A 421 15.95 19.19 2.55
N GLY A 422 15.20 18.45 3.36
CA GLY A 422 14.60 18.98 4.60
C GLY A 422 15.64 19.48 5.60
N SER A 423 16.70 18.70 5.84
CA SER A 423 17.78 19.08 6.77
C SER A 423 18.61 20.27 6.28
N ILE A 424 18.96 20.31 4.98
CA ILE A 424 19.68 21.45 4.38
C ILE A 424 18.87 22.74 4.52
N ALA A 425 17.58 22.68 4.25
CA ALA A 425 16.74 23.86 4.34
C ALA A 425 16.51 24.31 5.79
N LEU A 426 16.31 23.38 6.73
CA LEU A 426 16.25 23.73 8.16
C LEU A 426 17.55 24.40 8.61
N PHE A 427 18.71 23.89 8.17
CA PHE A 427 20.01 24.51 8.41
C PHE A 427 20.10 25.93 7.85
N MET A 428 19.69 26.13 6.59
CA MET A 428 19.64 27.46 5.97
C MET A 428 18.73 28.43 6.71
N ILE A 429 17.56 27.97 7.16
CA ILE A 429 16.61 28.77 7.93
C ILE A 429 17.22 29.20 9.27
N ILE A 430 17.87 28.28 9.99
CA ILE A 430 18.58 28.60 11.24
C ILE A 430 19.71 29.61 10.97
N ALA A 431 20.49 29.44 9.90
CA ALA A 431 21.55 30.37 9.53
C ALA A 431 21.02 31.78 9.25
N ILE A 432 19.88 31.89 8.56
CA ILE A 432 19.19 33.16 8.30
C ILE A 432 18.71 33.79 9.62
N LEU A 433 18.08 33.00 10.50
CA LEU A 433 17.62 33.47 11.81
C LEU A 433 18.79 33.99 12.66
N MET A 434 19.92 33.28 12.69
CA MET A 434 21.15 33.72 13.36
C MET A 434 21.67 35.05 12.80
N TYR A 435 21.69 35.21 11.47
CA TYR A 435 22.12 36.45 10.83
C TYR A 435 21.23 37.64 11.18
N PHE A 436 19.90 37.48 11.14
CA PHE A 436 18.97 38.55 11.49
C PHE A 436 18.93 38.85 12.98
N SER A 437 19.07 37.83 13.83
CA SER A 437 19.14 38.00 15.29
C SER A 437 20.27 38.95 15.71
N ARG A 438 21.41 38.94 15.00
CA ARG A 438 22.53 39.87 15.24
C ARG A 438 22.16 41.34 15.00
N LYS A 439 21.21 41.65 14.14
CA LYS A 439 20.79 43.02 13.83
C LYS A 439 19.78 43.58 14.84
N ILE A 440 19.30 42.74 15.77
CA ILE A 440 18.37 43.14 16.82
C ILE A 440 19.17 43.54 18.06
N ASN A 441 18.88 44.73 18.60
CA ASN A 441 19.54 45.23 19.80
C ASN A 441 18.75 44.75 21.03
N TRP A 442 19.17 43.61 21.59
CA TRP A 442 18.45 42.92 22.66
C TRP A 442 18.44 43.67 23.99
N ASP A 443 19.39 44.60 24.19
CA ASP A 443 19.64 45.27 25.47
C ASP A 443 19.03 46.69 25.59
N LYS A 444 18.19 47.12 24.62
CA LYS A 444 17.46 48.38 24.69
C LYS A 444 15.97 48.18 24.43
N GLN A 445 15.25 47.67 25.44
CA GLN A 445 13.82 47.91 25.62
C GLN A 445 13.55 48.25 27.08
#